data_AF-U1NJL5-F1
#
_entry.id   AF-U1NJL5-F1
#
_cell.length_a   1.000
_cell.length_b   1.000
_cell.length_c   1.000
_cell.angle_alpha   90.00
_cell.angle_beta   90.00
_cell.angle_gamma   90.00
#
_symmetry.space_group_name_H-M   'P 1'
#
loop_
_entity.id
_entity.type
_entity.pdbx_description
1 polymer ?
#
loop_
_entity_poly.entity_id
_entity_poly.type
_entity_poly.pdbx_seq_one_letter_code
_entity_poly.pdbx_strand_id
1 'polypeptide(L)' 'MDPRNTPGYRLHRSLTNLNRIETAGLDDADQERIEAAKTLLQDVSLLSHPEHSGGADTQVES' A
#
# COMPACT_ATOMS: atom_id res chain seq x y z
N MET A 1 1.56 9.79 -20.01
CA MET A 1 2.27 9.62 -18.72
C MET A 1 2.94 8.25 -18.71
N ASP A 2 4.09 8.10 -18.06
CA ASP A 2 4.65 6.78 -17.76
C ASP A 2 3.73 6.06 -16.75
N PRO A 3 3.20 4.86 -17.04
CA PRO A 3 2.38 4.08 -16.11
C PRO A 3 3.07 3.81 -14.76
N ARG A 4 4.41 3.85 -14.74
CA ARG A 4 5.23 3.71 -13.53
C ARG A 4 5.16 4.92 -12.59
N ASN A 5 4.65 6.05 -13.08
CA ASN A 5 4.50 7.29 -12.30
C ASN A 5 3.11 7.44 -11.69
N THR A 6 2.28 6.39 -11.70
CA THR A 6 1.01 6.40 -10.96
C THR A 6 1.25 6.12 -9.47
N PRO A 7 0.52 6.78 -8.54
CA PRO A 7 0.61 6.50 -7.11
C PRO A 7 0.38 5.02 -6.77
N GLY A 8 -0.63 4.39 -7.37
CA GLY A 8 -0.94 2.97 -7.17
C GLY A 8 0.21 2.05 -7.59
N TYR A 9 0.83 2.31 -8.75
CA TYR A 9 1.99 1.52 -9.19
C TYR A 9 3.18 1.67 -8.24
N ARG A 10 3.49 2.89 -7.79
CA ARG A 10 4.62 3.11 -6.86
C ARG A 10 4.41 2.35 -5.55
N LEU A 11 3.21 2.40 -4.99
CA LEU A 11 2.88 1.71 -3.75
C LEU A 11 2.96 0.18 -3.92
N HIS A 12 2.35 -0.36 -4.98
CA HIS A 12 2.42 -1.79 -5.27
C HIS A 12 3.86 -2.28 -5.48
N ARG A 13 4.68 -1.48 -6.18
CA ARG A 13 6.10 -1.77 -6.39
C ARG A 13 6.87 -1.80 -5.07
N SER A 14 6.64 -0.84 -4.18
CA SER A 14 7.30 -0.80 -2.86
C SER A 14 6.96 -2.04 -2.03
N LEU A 15 5.69 -2.44 -1.97
CA LEU A 15 5.26 -3.64 -1.25
C LEU A 15 5.86 -4.92 -1.84
N THR A 16 5.89 -5.02 -3.17
CA THR A 16 6.51 -6.15 -3.88
C THR A 16 8.01 -6.25 -3.57
N ASN A 17 8.71 -5.11 -3.49
CA ASN A 17 10.13 -5.09 -3.15
C ASN A 17 10.36 -5.52 -1.70
N LEU A 18 9.56 -5.04 -0.73
CA LEU A 18 9.68 -5.46 0.67
C LEU A 18 9.40 -6.94 0.88
N ASN A 19 8.43 -7.52 0.17
CA ASN A 19 8.11 -8.94 0.25
C ASN A 19 9.22 -9.85 -0.31
N ARG A 20 10.19 -9.30 -1.04
CA ARG A 20 11.34 -10.02 -1.59
C ARG A 20 12.59 -9.91 -0.72
N ILE A 21 12.57 -9.10 0.32
CA ILE A 21 13.69 -9.01 1.26
C ILE A 21 13.71 -10.30 2.07
N GLU A 22 14.81 -11.04 1.98
CA GLU A 22 15.10 -12.15 2.87
C GLU A 22 15.36 -11.57 4.27
N THR A 23 14.47 -11.86 5.21
CA THR A 23 14.58 -11.38 6.59
C THR A 23 15.40 -12.33 7.46
N ALA A 24 15.63 -13.57 6.99
CA ALA A 24 16.47 -14.53 7.67
C ALA A 24 17.91 -14.02 7.76
N GLY A 25 18.41 -13.84 8.98
CA GLY A 25 19.76 -13.34 9.25
C GLY A 25 19.85 -11.85 9.53
N LEU A 26 18.74 -11.11 9.49
CA LEU A 26 18.65 -9.77 10.06
C LEU A 26 18.49 -9.84 11.58
N ASP A 27 18.90 -8.79 12.28
CA ASP A 27 18.57 -8.66 13.70
C ASP A 27 17.08 -8.39 13.90
N ASP A 28 16.60 -8.59 15.13
CA ASP A 28 15.17 -8.48 15.45
C ASP A 28 14.63 -7.08 15.13
N ALA A 29 15.43 -6.03 15.31
CA ALA A 29 15.01 -4.64 15.06
C ALA A 29 14.84 -4.36 13.57
N ASP A 30 15.69 -4.93 12.73
CA ASP A 30 15.61 -4.84 11.28
C ASP A 30 14.43 -5.65 10.74
N GLN A 31 14.19 -6.84 11.28
CA GLN A 31 13.01 -7.64 10.94
C GLN A 31 11.71 -6.90 11.29
N GLU A 32 11.62 -6.35 12.50
CA GLU A 32 10.46 -5.57 12.96
C GLU A 32 10.23 -4.35 12.06
N ARG A 33 11.30 -3.64 11.66
CA ARG A 33 11.18 -2.48 10.79
C ARG A 33 10.61 -2.83 9.41
N ILE A 34 10.99 -3.98 8.86
CA ILE A 34 10.47 -4.45 7.57
C ILE A 34 8.99 -4.82 7.69
N GLU A 35 8.59 -5.53 8.74
CA GLU A 35 7.20 -5.90 8.96
C GLU A 35 6.29 -4.68 9.24
N ALA A 36 6.78 -3.71 10.00
CA ALA A 36 6.10 -2.44 10.20
C ALA A 36 5.92 -1.68 8.87
N ALA A 37 6.94 -1.65 8.01
CA ALA A 37 6.86 -1.02 6.70
C ALA A 37 5.89 -1.74 5.75
N LYS A 38 5.85 -3.07 5.76
CA LYS A 38 4.86 -3.86 4.99
C LYS A 38 3.43 -3.53 5.44
N THR A 39 3.20 -3.53 6.76
CA THR A 39 1.90 -3.22 7.35
C THR A 39 1.44 -1.82 6.97
N LEU A 40 2.30 -0.81 7.14
CA LEU A 40 1.98 0.58 6.77
C LEU A 40 1.64 0.72 5.28
N LEU A 41 2.38 0.05 4.39
CA LEU A 41 2.11 0.10 2.95
C LEU A 41 0.80 -0.59 2.57
N GLN A 42 0.41 -1.66 3.29
CA GLN A 42 -0.90 -2.29 3.12
C GLN A 42 -2.02 -1.34 3.55
N ASP A 43 -1.88 -0.68 4.70
CA ASP A 43 -2.87 0.29 5.17
C ASP A 43 -3.04 1.46 4.20
N VAL A 44 -1.93 2.05 3.73
CA VAL A 44 -1.95 3.12 2.73
C VAL A 44 -2.56 2.63 1.41
N SER A 45 -2.36 1.37 1.03
CA SER A 45 -3.03 0.77 -0.13
C SER A 45 -4.55 0.87 0.00
N LEU A 46 -5.09 0.46 1.15
CA LEU A 46 -6.54 0.46 1.40
C LEU A 46 -7.10 1.89 1.36
N LEU A 47 -6.38 2.85 1.94
CA LEU A 47 -6.76 4.27 1.93
C LEU A 47 -6.69 4.92 0.54
N SER A 48 -5.87 4.37 -0.35
CA SER A 48 -5.67 4.88 -1.71
C SER A 48 -6.67 4.28 -2.72
N HIS A 49 -7.49 3.30 -2.31
CA HIS A 49 -8.52 2.74 -3.18
C HIS A 49 -9.77 3.65 -3.17
N PRO A 50 -10.25 4.11 -4.34
CA PRO A 50 -11.41 4.99 -4.44
C PRO A 50 -12.69 4.41 -3.82
N GLU A 51 -12.81 3.07 -3.79
CA GLU A 51 -13.96 2.35 -3.24
C GLU A 51 -14.16 2.55 -1.72
N HIS A 52 -13.16 3.09 -1.01
CA HIS A 52 -13.27 3.40 0.42
C HIS A 52 -13.72 4.84 0.72
N SER A 53 -13.75 5.73 -0.27
CA SER A 53 -14.56 6.94 -0.17
C SER A 53 -15.97 6.61 -0.63
N GLY A 54 -16.76 6.00 0.25
CA GLY A 54 -18.21 5.88 0.10
C GLY A 54 -18.86 7.27 0.07
N GLY A 55 -18.68 8.00 -1.02
CA GLY A 55 -19.70 8.88 -1.54
C GLY A 55 -20.82 7.96 -1.99
N ALA A 56 -21.77 7.73 -1.08
CA ALA A 56 -23.10 7.37 -1.51
C ALA A 56 -23.54 8.50 -2.45
N ASP A 57 -23.50 8.25 -3.75
CA ASP A 57 -24.35 8.93 -4.70
C ASP A 57 -25.79 8.62 -4.30
N THR A 58 -26.29 9.35 -3.28
CA THR A 58 -27.72 9.53 -3.10
C THR A 58 -28.16 10.40 -4.26
N GLN A 59 -28.44 9.75 -5.38
CA GLN A 59 -29.29 10.28 -6.42
C GLN A 59 -30.67 10.51 -5.79
N VAL A 60 -30.87 11.71 -5.25
CA VAL A 60 -32.20 12.21 -4.96
C VAL A 60 -32.75 12.69 -6.30
N GLU A 61 -33.49 11.81 -6.99
CA GLU A 61 -34.31 12.22 -8.12
C GLU A 61 -35.36 13.24 -7.61
N SER A 62 -35.50 14.32 -8.38
CA SER A 62 -36.44 15.43 -8.13
C SER A 62 -37.89 15.03 -8.32
#